data_AF-A0A1E3NYQ3-F1
#
_entry.id   AF-A0A1E3NYQ3-F1
#
_cell.length_a   1.000
_cell.length_b   1.000
_cell.length_c   1.000
_cell.angle_alpha   90.00
_cell.angle_beta   90.00
_cell.angle_gamma   90.00
#
_symmetry.space_group_name_H-M   'P 1'
#
loop_
_entity.id
_entity.type
_entity.pdbx_description
1 polymer ?
#
loop_
_entity_poly.entity_id
_entity_poly.type
_entity_poly.pdbx_seq_one_letter_code
_entity_poly.pdbx_strand_id
1 'polypeptide(L)'
;MRPTSISLKHVPLIRFVGGRHPRPTHIDSSVKAHPMSNGIIPGGKGTLKASSLAATRPSKPSSTTQSKSSKPYDYVSLNELPSRFKNRPLEDAEIDNVNTGGASLLF
;
A
#
# COMPACT_ATOMS: atom_id res chain seq x y z
N MET A 1 -20.95 -0.43 -5.43
CA MET A 1 -19.71 0.33 -5.75
C MET A 1 -19.78 0.75 -7.21
N ARG A 2 -19.76 2.05 -7.52
CA ARG A 2 -19.76 2.51 -8.92
C ARG A 2 -18.31 2.50 -9.43
N PRO A 3 -17.97 1.76 -10.51
CA PRO A 3 -16.59 1.40 -10.80
C PRO A 3 -15.70 2.52 -11.39
N THR A 4 -16.19 3.74 -11.61
CA THR A 4 -15.36 4.85 -12.12
C THR A 4 -15.98 6.21 -11.79
N SER A 5 -15.72 6.78 -10.61
CA SER A 5 -15.86 8.23 -10.40
C SER A 5 -14.51 8.89 -10.63
N ILE A 6 -14.35 9.59 -11.75
CA ILE A 6 -13.14 10.34 -12.06
C ILE A 6 -13.19 11.64 -11.25
N SER A 7 -12.25 11.85 -10.33
CA SER A 7 -12.11 13.13 -9.64
C SER A 7 -11.54 14.17 -10.60
N LEU A 8 -12.27 15.26 -10.84
CA LEU A 8 -11.87 16.34 -11.78
C LEU A 8 -10.52 16.97 -11.43
N LYS A 9 -10.05 16.86 -10.18
CA LYS A 9 -8.80 17.46 -9.70
C LYS A 9 -7.56 16.64 -10.08
N HIS A 10 -7.71 15.35 -10.41
CA HIS A 10 -6.57 14.49 -10.74
C HIS A 10 -6.31 14.48 -12.25
N VAL A 11 -5.33 15.26 -12.70
CA VAL A 11 -4.81 15.19 -14.07
C VAL A 11 -3.79 14.04 -14.14
N PRO A 12 -4.07 12.94 -14.86
CA PRO A 12 -3.11 11.85 -14.98
C PRO A 12 -1.88 12.33 -15.77
N LEU A 13 -0.70 12.28 -15.15
CA LEU A 13 0.57 12.68 -15.76
C LEU A 13 1.03 11.73 -16.88
N ILE A 14 0.48 10.51 -16.94
CA ILE A 14 0.84 9.49 -17.92
C ILE A 14 -0.39 9.19 -18.78
N ARG A 15 -0.23 9.31 -20.10
CA ARG A 15 -1.20 8.80 -21.09
C ARG A 15 -0.85 7.37 -21.44
N PHE A 16 -1.78 6.44 -21.18
CA PHE A 16 -1.69 5.11 -21.74
C PHE A 16 -1.92 5.19 -23.25
N VAL A 17 -0.90 4.86 -24.03
CA VAL A 17 -0.99 4.72 -25.48
C VAL A 17 -1.54 3.32 -25.77
N GLY A 18 -2.55 3.24 -26.63
CA GLY A 18 -3.30 2.01 -26.87
C GLY A 18 -4.71 2.09 -26.29
N GLY A 19 -5.70 1.59 -27.03
CA GLY A 19 -7.09 1.53 -26.55
C GLY A 19 -7.22 0.65 -25.30
N ARG A 20 -8.43 0.61 -24.73
CA ARG A 20 -8.71 -0.25 -23.56
C ARG A 20 -8.29 -1.69 -23.88
N HIS A 21 -7.37 -2.25 -23.10
CA HIS A 21 -7.02 -3.66 -23.25
C HIS A 21 -8.28 -4.52 -23.10
N PRO A 22 -8.51 -5.49 -24.00
CA PRO A 22 -9.66 -6.36 -23.92
C PRO A 22 -9.60 -7.11 -22.59
N ARG A 23 -10.67 -6.99 -21.79
CA ARG A 23 -10.80 -7.79 -20.58
C ARG A 23 -10.97 -9.25 -21.01
N PRO A 24 -10.13 -10.19 -20.54
CA PRO A 24 -10.34 -11.60 -20.83
C PRO A 24 -11.71 -12.02 -20.29
N THR A 25 -12.51 -12.64 -21.16
CA THR A 25 -13.86 -13.13 -20.81
C THR A 25 -13.80 -14.33 -19.86
N HIS A 26 -12.73 -15.11 -19.95
CA HIS A 26 -12.48 -16.26 -19.10
C HIS A 26 -11.11 -16.12 -18.44
N ILE A 27 -11.12 -15.84 -17.14
CA ILE A 27 -9.92 -15.85 -16.30
C ILE A 27 -9.86 -17.21 -15.64
N ASP A 28 -8.81 -17.97 -15.94
CA ASP A 28 -8.55 -19.22 -15.24
C ASP A 28 -8.04 -18.92 -13.82
N SER A 29 -8.95 -18.99 -12.85
CA SER A 29 -8.68 -18.79 -11.42
C SER A 29 -8.10 -20.03 -10.74
N SER A 30 -7.69 -21.06 -11.48
CA SER A 30 -7.08 -22.25 -10.89
C SER A 30 -5.75 -21.92 -10.20
N VAL A 31 -5.54 -22.50 -9.02
CA VAL A 31 -4.28 -22.38 -8.28
C VAL A 31 -3.21 -23.18 -9.02
N LYS A 32 -2.31 -22.49 -9.71
CA LYS A 32 -1.19 -23.11 -10.42
C LYS A 32 0.07 -23.08 -9.57
N ALA A 33 0.85 -24.14 -9.66
CA ALA A 33 2.16 -24.20 -9.03
C ALA A 33 3.09 -23.15 -9.66
N HIS A 34 3.92 -22.52 -8.82
CA HIS A 34 4.97 -21.64 -9.31
C HIS A 34 6.05 -22.49 -10.03
N PRO A 35 6.71 -22.00 -11.10
CA PRO A 35 7.73 -22.77 -11.81
C PRO A 35 8.84 -23.33 -10.92
N MET A 36 9.18 -22.60 -9.84
CA MET A 36 10.21 -23.00 -8.87
C MET A 36 9.68 -23.80 -7.67
N SER A 37 8.36 -24.08 -7.57
CA SER A 37 7.80 -24.84 -6.45
C SER A 37 7.79 -26.35 -6.67
N ASN A 38 8.50 -26.86 -7.70
CA ASN A 38 8.51 -28.28 -8.08
C ASN A 38 7.09 -28.89 -8.18
N GLY A 39 6.11 -28.10 -8.64
CA GLY A 39 4.71 -28.53 -8.77
C GLY A 39 3.90 -28.52 -7.46
N ILE A 40 4.48 -28.05 -6.34
CA ILE A 40 3.77 -27.97 -5.06
C ILE A 40 2.84 -26.75 -5.08
N ILE A 41 1.57 -26.99 -4.75
CA ILE A 41 0.55 -25.95 -4.55
C ILE A 41 0.21 -25.82 -3.06
N PRO A 42 -0.16 -24.63 -2.57
CA PRO A 42 -0.62 -24.44 -1.20
C PRO A 42 -1.80 -25.37 -0.87
N GLY A 43 -1.69 -26.16 0.21
CA GLY A 43 -2.70 -27.14 0.60
C GLY A 43 -2.73 -28.43 -0.24
N GLY A 44 -1.81 -28.58 -1.19
CA GLY A 44 -1.65 -29.78 -2.01
C GLY A 44 -0.84 -30.89 -1.33
N LYS A 45 -0.68 -32.01 -2.05
CA LYS A 45 0.09 -33.17 -1.60
C LYS A 45 1.56 -32.77 -1.36
N GLY A 46 2.07 -33.03 -0.16
CA GLY A 46 3.44 -32.65 0.25
C GLY A 46 3.53 -31.31 1.00
N THR A 47 2.41 -30.62 1.27
CA THR A 47 2.40 -29.41 2.12
C THR A 47 1.98 -29.72 3.55
N LEU A 48 2.62 -29.05 4.52
CA LEU A 48 2.19 -29.06 5.92
C LEU A 48 1.10 -27.99 6.12
N LYS A 49 0.07 -28.29 6.91
CA LYS A 49 -0.95 -27.29 7.26
C LYS A 49 -0.33 -26.24 8.19
N ALA A 50 -0.61 -24.96 7.96
CA ALA A 50 -0.10 -23.88 8.81
C ALA A 50 -0.45 -24.07 10.30
N SER A 51 -1.57 -24.74 10.61
CA SER A 51 -1.97 -25.09 11.97
C SER A 51 -0.99 -26.01 12.70
N SER A 52 -0.27 -26.90 12.01
CA SER A 52 0.74 -27.75 12.65
C SER A 52 2.05 -27.00 12.97
N LEU A 53 2.25 -25.82 12.37
CA LEU A 53 3.40 -24.94 12.63
C LEU A 53 3.09 -23.87 13.70
N ALA A 54 1.81 -23.70 14.07
CA ALA A 54 1.37 -22.70 15.04
C ALA A 54 1.84 -22.98 16.49
N ALA A 55 2.29 -24.21 16.78
CA ALA A 55 2.87 -24.57 18.08
C ALA A 55 4.26 -23.92 18.30
N THR A 56 4.97 -23.56 17.24
CA THR A 56 6.19 -22.75 17.28
C THR A 56 5.86 -21.30 16.95
N ARG A 57 5.21 -20.59 17.88
CA ARG A 57 5.06 -19.13 17.77
C ARG A 57 6.42 -18.46 17.94
N PRO A 58 6.95 -17.72 16.95
CA PRO A 58 7.82 -16.60 17.27
C PRO A 58 7.00 -15.57 18.06
N SER A 59 7.64 -14.97 19.07
CA SER A 59 7.08 -13.95 19.95
C SER A 59 6.37 -12.84 19.16
N LYS A 60 5.26 -12.32 19.72
CA LYS A 60 4.47 -11.23 19.16
C LYS A 60 5.40 -10.07 18.71
N PRO A 61 5.24 -9.47 17.53
CA PRO A 61 5.78 -8.14 17.29
C PRO A 61 5.01 -7.18 18.20
N SER A 62 5.68 -6.70 19.24
CA SER A 62 5.18 -5.61 20.06
C SER A 62 5.04 -4.39 19.15
N SER A 63 3.81 -3.99 18.84
CA SER A 63 3.49 -2.67 18.28
C SER A 63 3.63 -1.63 19.39
N THR A 64 4.87 -1.44 19.87
CA THR A 64 5.23 -0.28 20.67
C THR A 64 5.77 0.74 19.69
N THR A 65 4.91 1.61 19.18
CA THR A 65 5.32 2.88 18.57
C THR A 65 5.76 3.82 19.70
N GLN A 66 6.82 3.45 20.42
CA GLN A 66 7.58 4.38 21.24
C GLN A 66 9.01 4.30 20.73
N SER A 67 9.37 5.25 19.90
CA SER A 67 10.76 5.55 19.57
C SER A 67 11.46 6.10 20.81
N LYS A 68 11.75 5.22 21.78
CA LYS A 68 12.73 5.49 22.82
C LYS A 68 14.08 5.08 22.28
N SER A 69 14.76 6.02 21.63
CA SER A 69 16.15 5.83 21.23
C SER A 69 17.04 5.92 22.48
N SER A 70 17.90 4.92 22.66
CA SER A 70 18.83 4.77 23.78
C SER A 70 20.26 5.26 23.47
N LYS A 71 20.43 6.19 22.51
CA LYS A 71 21.75 6.73 22.13
C LYS A 71 21.82 8.27 22.16
N PRO A 72 22.97 8.85 22.57
CA PRO A 72 23.17 10.27 22.90
C PRO A 72 23.52 11.13 21.67
N TYR A 73 22.80 10.97 20.57
CA TYR A 73 22.97 11.86 19.43
C TYR A 73 21.96 12.99 19.53
N ASP A 74 22.43 14.23 19.44
CA ASP A 74 21.60 15.44 19.48
C ASP A 74 20.60 15.40 18.32
N TYR A 75 19.31 15.26 18.65
CA TYR A 75 18.25 15.35 17.66
C TYR A 75 17.99 16.83 17.37
N VAL A 76 18.44 17.28 16.21
CA VAL A 76 18.04 18.58 15.65
C VAL A 76 16.57 18.50 15.28
N SER A 77 15.76 19.42 15.77
CA SER A 77 14.33 19.46 15.41
C SER A 77 14.19 19.64 13.90
N LEU A 78 13.15 19.07 13.28
CA LEU A 78 12.93 19.25 11.83
C LEU A 78 12.85 20.74 11.43
N ASN A 79 12.46 21.60 12.38
CA ASN A 79 12.36 23.05 12.19
C ASN A 79 13.72 23.75 12.10
N GLU A 80 14.78 23.14 12.61
CA GLU A 80 16.16 23.66 12.60
C GLU A 80 16.96 23.19 11.36
N LEU A 81 16.45 22.21 10.61
CA LEU A 81 17.07 21.76 9.36
C LEU A 81 16.89 22.79 8.21
N PRO A 82 17.71 22.73 7.15
CA PRO A 82 17.48 23.51 5.94
C PRO A 82 16.06 23.30 5.37
N SER A 83 15.51 24.33 4.71
CA SER A 83 14.12 24.34 4.22
C SER A 83 13.72 23.13 3.37
N ARG A 84 14.69 22.53 2.67
CA ARG A 84 14.49 21.32 1.85
C ARG A 84 14.10 20.07 2.65
N PHE A 85 14.41 20.04 3.94
CA PHE A 85 14.10 18.93 4.85
C PHE A 85 12.92 19.25 5.78
N LYS A 86 12.37 20.47 5.71
CA LYS A 86 11.17 20.84 6.47
C LYS A 86 9.93 20.34 5.73
N ASN A 87 8.91 19.96 6.50
CA ASN A 87 7.60 19.68 5.92
C ASN A 87 7.03 20.97 5.34
N ARG A 88 6.51 20.90 4.11
CA ARG A 88 5.79 22.03 3.49
C ARG A 88 4.48 22.27 4.26
N PRO A 89 4.11 23.52 4.60
CA PRO A 89 2.79 23.81 5.12
C PRO A 89 1.72 23.48 4.08
N LEU A 90 0.57 22.97 4.53
CA LEU A 90 -0.56 22.68 3.65
C LEU A 90 -1.18 24.00 3.17
N GLU A 91 -1.43 24.10 1.87
CA GLU A 91 -2.21 25.19 1.29
C GLU A 91 -3.70 25.02 1.62
N ASP A 92 -4.47 26.11 1.69
CA ASP A 92 -5.92 26.04 1.99
C ASP A 92 -6.68 25.09 1.05
N ALA A 93 -6.32 25.10 -0.24
CA ALA A 93 -6.89 24.18 -1.23
C ALA A 93 -6.55 22.69 -0.94
N GLU A 94 -5.36 22.41 -0.38
CA GLU A 94 -4.97 21.07 0.03
C GLU A 94 -5.74 20.64 1.29
N ILE A 95 -5.92 21.55 2.24
CA ILE A 95 -6.73 21.32 3.45
C ILE A 95 -8.17 20.95 3.04
N ASP A 96 -8.77 21.70 2.13
CA ASP A 96 -10.10 21.39 1.60
C ASP A 96 -10.14 20.04 0.88
N ASN A 97 -9.09 19.69 0.13
CA ASN A 97 -9.00 18.38 -0.52
C ASN A 97 -8.91 17.23 0.49
N VAL A 98 -8.13 17.38 1.56
CA VAL A 98 -8.04 16.38 2.63
C VAL A 98 -9.41 16.23 3.32
N ASN A 99 -10.03 17.35 3.69
CA ASN A 99 -11.32 17.36 4.38
C ASN A 99 -12.46 16.78 3.52
N THR A 100 -12.45 17.05 2.23
CA THR A 100 -13.44 16.52 1.27
C THR A 100 -13.09 15.13 0.74
N GLY A 101 -11.96 14.54 1.16
CA GLY A 101 -11.46 13.27 0.64
C GLY A 101 -11.14 13.31 -0.86
N GLY A 102 -10.87 14.49 -1.42
CA GLY A 102 -10.66 14.70 -2.86
C GLY A 102 -11.89 14.42 -3.72
N ALA A 103 -13.07 14.29 -3.11
CA ALA A 103 -14.32 13.84 -3.72
C ALA A 103 -15.36 14.97 -3.81
N SER A 104 -14.96 16.15 -4.32
CA SER A 104 -15.95 17.16 -4.73
C SER A 104 -16.69 16.66 -5.97
N LEU A 105 -17.86 16.03 -5.79
CA LEU A 105 -18.78 15.75 -6.88
C LEU A 105 -19.37 17.08 -7.37
N LEU A 106 -19.10 17.43 -8.63
CA LEU A 106 -19.94 18.34 -9.39
C LEU A 106 -20.97 17.48 -10.13
N PHE A 107 -22.25 17.80 -9.94
CA PHE A 107 -23.37 17.21 -10.67
C PHE A 107 -23.46 17.80 -12.08
#